data_AF-A0AAV1WHJ4-F1
#
_entry.id   AF-A0AAV1WHJ4-F1
#
_cell.length_a   1.000
_cell.length_b   1.000
_cell.length_c   1.000
_cell.angle_alpha   90.00
_cell.angle_beta   90.00
_cell.angle_gamma   90.00
#
_symmetry.space_group_name_H-M   'P 1'
#
loop_
_entity.id
_entity.type
_entity.pdbx_description
1 polymer ?
#
loop_
_entity_poly.entity_id
_entity_poly.type
_entity_poly.pdbx_seq_one_letter_code
_entity_poly.pdbx_strand_id
1 'polypeptide(L)' 'MAFLRDSCGILVIYNTLIFAIFSHAILQAQSLSLAPLPAPSSDGTSIDQGIAYVLMLVALVLTYLIHPLDASSYQF' A
#
# COMPACT_ATOMS: atom_id res chain seq x y z
N MET A 1 34.71 4.17 4.77
CA MET A 1 34.20 2.86 4.27
C MET A 1 32.91 2.38 4.96
N ALA A 2 32.67 2.65 6.26
CA ALA A 2 31.44 2.20 6.95
C ALA A 2 30.16 2.90 6.43
N PHE A 3 30.17 4.22 6.30
CA PHE A 3 29.00 5.02 5.83
C PHE A 3 28.49 4.65 4.42
N LEU A 4 29.39 4.27 3.52
CA LEU A 4 29.05 3.76 2.17
C LEU A 4 28.44 2.35 2.23
N ARG A 5 28.84 1.52 3.20
CA ARG A 5 28.30 0.17 3.40
C ARG A 5 26.92 0.21 4.04
N ASP A 6 26.70 1.16 4.96
CA ASP A 6 25.41 1.35 5.64
C ASP A 6 24.37 1.96 4.68
N SER A 7 24.78 2.93 3.84
CA SER A 7 23.91 3.50 2.79
C SER A 7 23.52 2.48 1.72
N CYS A 8 24.45 1.58 1.35
CA CYS A 8 24.18 0.48 0.44
C CYS A 8 23.17 -0.53 1.04
N GLY A 9 23.33 -0.87 2.33
CA GLY A 9 22.40 -1.75 3.04
C GLY A 9 20.96 -1.21 3.07
N ILE A 10 20.80 0.09 3.32
CA ILE A 10 19.48 0.76 3.33
C ILE A 10 18.85 0.73 1.93
N LEU A 11 19.62 1.01 0.87
CA LEU A 11 19.12 0.96 -0.51
C LEU A 11 18.68 -0.45 -0.92
N VAL A 12 19.43 -1.47 -0.50
CA VAL A 12 19.08 -2.88 -0.75
C VAL A 12 17.78 -3.25 -0.03
N ILE A 13 17.63 -2.88 1.25
CA ILE A 13 16.41 -3.15 2.03
C ILE A 13 15.19 -2.44 1.41
N TYR A 14 15.36 -1.19 0.97
CA TYR A 14 14.29 -0.44 0.32
C TYR A 14 13.83 -1.10 -0.99
N ASN A 15 14.78 -1.52 -1.85
CA ASN A 15 14.47 -2.17 -3.12
C ASN A 15 13.83 -3.56 -2.93
N THR A 16 14.29 -4.34 -1.94
CA THR A 16 13.69 -5.64 -1.65
C THR A 16 12.28 -5.51 -1.09
N LEU A 17 11.99 -4.49 -0.27
CA LEU A 17 10.64 -4.22 0.22
C LEU A 17 9.69 -3.89 -0.93
N ILE A 18 10.09 -2.99 -1.82
CA ILE A 18 9.31 -2.63 -3.01
C ILE A 18 9.04 -3.87 -3.85
N PHE A 19 10.08 -4.63 -4.20
CA PHE A 19 9.93 -5.83 -5.01
C PHE A 19 9.02 -6.88 -4.34
N ALA A 20 9.10 -7.06 -3.02
CA ALA A 20 8.24 -7.99 -2.29
C ALA A 20 6.77 -7.58 -2.32
N ILE A 21 6.47 -6.28 -2.20
CA ILE A 21 5.10 -5.76 -2.28
C ILE A 21 4.51 -5.96 -3.69
N PHE A 22 5.28 -5.64 -4.74
CA PHE A 22 4.80 -5.75 -6.13
C PHE A 22 4.80 -7.20 -6.64
N SER A 23 5.65 -8.09 -6.13
CA SER A 23 5.67 -9.50 -6.55
C SER A 23 4.40 -10.26 -6.13
N HIS A 24 3.78 -9.88 -5.01
CA HIS A 24 2.51 -10.46 -4.58
C HIS A 24 1.36 -10.15 -5.56
N ALA A 25 1.38 -8.96 -6.19
CA ALA A 25 0.41 -8.58 -7.21
C ALA A 25 0.58 -9.37 -8.51
N ILE A 26 1.81 -9.76 -8.87
CA ILE A 26 2.09 -10.56 -10.07
C ILE A 26 1.69 -12.03 -9.86
N LEU A 27 1.87 -12.57 -8.66
CA LEU A 27 1.56 -13.98 -8.36
C LEU A 27 0.05 -14.27 -8.37
N GLN A 28 -0.78 -13.30 -8.00
CA GLN A 28 -2.24 -13.43 -8.09
C GLN A 28 -2.78 -13.42 -9.53
N ALA A 29 -2.01 -12.92 -10.51
CA ALA A 29 -2.43 -12.83 -11.91
C ALA A 29 -2.17 -14.11 -12.73
N GLN A 30 -1.43 -15.09 -12.20
CA GLN A 30 -1.12 -16.33 -12.91
C GLN A 30 -2.19 -17.41 -12.71
N SER A 31 -3.38 -17.21 -13.28
CA SER A 31 -4.39 -18.28 -13.41
C SER A 31 -4.05 -19.20 -14.59
N LEU A 32 -3.24 -20.24 -14.36
CA LEU A 32 -2.91 -21.24 -15.40
C LEU A 32 -3.99 -22.34 -15.41
N SER A 33 -5.09 -22.11 -16.12
CA SER A 33 -6.11 -23.14 -16.41
C SER A 33 -6.47 -23.11 -17.90
N LEU A 34 -6.06 -24.14 -18.64
CA LEU A 34 -6.36 -24.32 -20.06
C LEU A 34 -7.63 -25.18 -20.22
N ALA A 35 -8.78 -24.61 -19.86
CA ALA A 35 -10.11 -25.12 -20.15
C ALA A 35 -10.93 -24.02 -20.86
N PRO A 36 -12.03 -24.30 -21.58
CA PRO A 36 -12.83 -23.29 -22.27
C PRO A 36 -13.09 -22.09 -21.33
N LEU A 37 -12.51 -20.95 -21.70
CA LEU A 37 -12.31 -19.84 -20.78
C LEU A 37 -13.69 -19.28 -20.37
N PRO A 38 -14.05 -19.29 -19.08
CA PRO A 38 -15.05 -18.35 -18.58
C PRO A 38 -14.64 -16.95 -19.03
N ALA A 39 -15.59 -16.10 -19.41
CA ALA A 39 -15.29 -14.72 -19.77
C ALA A 39 -14.39 -14.09 -18.68
N PRO A 40 -13.38 -13.29 -19.04
CA PRO A 40 -12.52 -12.66 -18.06
C PRO A 40 -13.39 -11.87 -17.07
N SER A 41 -13.51 -12.36 -15.84
CA SER A 41 -14.18 -11.65 -14.77
C SER A 41 -13.21 -10.59 -14.27
N SER A 42 -13.42 -9.36 -14.70
CA SER A 42 -12.80 -8.20 -14.04
C SER A 42 -13.56 -7.99 -12.73
N ASP A 43 -13.19 -8.73 -11.69
CA ASP A 43 -13.69 -8.52 -10.33
C ASP A 43 -13.18 -7.14 -9.85
N GLY A 44 -13.97 -6.09 -10.11
CA GLY A 44 -13.66 -4.69 -9.80
C GLY A 44 -13.37 -4.40 -8.32
N THR A 45 -13.51 -5.43 -7.47
CA THR A 45 -13.23 -5.46 -6.05
C THR A 45 -11.82 -5.02 -5.68
N SER A 46 -10.83 -5.23 -6.54
CA SER A 46 -9.45 -4.77 -6.27
C SER A 46 -9.31 -3.24 -6.32
N ILE A 47 -10.07 -2.58 -7.20
CA ILE A 47 -10.17 -1.11 -7.26
C ILE A 47 -10.94 -0.62 -6.04
N ASP A 48 -12.06 -1.27 -5.70
CA ASP A 48 -12.87 -0.92 -4.54
C ASP A 48 -12.09 -1.06 -3.23
N GLN A 49 -11.28 -2.11 -3.09
CA GLN A 49 -10.41 -2.33 -1.93
C GLN A 49 -9.29 -1.29 -1.85
N GLY A 50 -8.71 -0.90 -2.98
CA GLY A 50 -7.74 0.20 -3.04
C GLY A 50 -8.34 1.52 -2.58
N ILE A 51 -9.52 1.86 -3.07
CA ILE A 51 -10.28 3.06 -2.64
C ILE A 51 -10.59 2.96 -1.15
N ALA A 52 -11.02 1.80 -0.65
CA ALA A 52 -11.30 1.58 0.76
C ALA A 52 -10.07 1.84 1.65
N TYR A 53 -8.88 1.35 1.25
CA TYR A 53 -7.64 1.61 1.98
C TYR A 53 -7.25 3.10 1.96
N VAL A 54 -7.43 3.79 0.83
CA VAL A 54 -7.17 5.23 0.73
C VAL A 54 -8.12 6.01 1.64
N LEU A 55 -9.41 5.71 1.60
CA LEU A 55 -10.40 6.35 2.48
C LEU A 55 -10.13 6.06 3.96
N MET A 56 -9.70 4.84 4.30
CA MET A 56 -9.27 4.49 5.66
C MET A 56 -8.09 5.34 6.14
N LEU A 57 -7.06 5.55 5.30
CA LEU A 57 -5.94 6.43 5.64
C LEU A 57 -6.37 7.89 5.77
N VAL A 58 -7.21 8.39 4.85
CA VAL A 58 -7.75 9.76 4.94
C VAL A 58 -8.48 9.95 6.26
N ALA A 59 -9.34 9.00 6.66
CA ALA A 59 -10.05 9.05 7.94
C ALA A 59 -9.09 9.04 9.15
N LEU A 60 -8.05 8.21 9.11
CA LEU A 60 -7.04 8.15 10.16
C LEU A 60 -6.27 9.48 10.28
N VAL A 61 -5.90 10.09 9.16
CA VAL A 61 -5.23 11.40 9.16
C VAL A 61 -6.17 12.48 9.68
N LEU A 62 -7.41 12.56 9.19
CA LEU A 62 -8.38 13.55 9.64
C LEU A 62 -8.64 13.45 11.15
N THR A 63 -8.84 12.24 11.67
CA THR A 63 -9.06 12.03 13.12
C THR A 63 -7.84 12.41 13.95
N TYR A 64 -6.63 12.16 13.44
CA TYR A 64 -5.39 12.57 14.10
C TYR A 64 -5.16 14.08 14.05
N LEU A 65 -5.59 14.76 12.98
CA LEU A 65 -5.46 16.22 12.83
C LEU A 65 -6.51 16.99 13.62
N ILE A 66 -7.73 16.49 13.71
CA ILE A 66 -8.81 17.15 14.46
C ILE A 66 -8.50 17.15 15.96
N HIS A 67 -7.89 16.09 16.52
CA HIS A 67 -7.49 16.03 17.93
C HIS A 67 -6.68 17.24 18.44
N PRO A 68 -5.53 17.61 17.83
CA PRO A 68 -4.75 18.76 18.25
C PRO A 68 -5.40 20.10 17.86
N LEU A 69 -6.16 20.15 16.75
CA LEU A 69 -6.89 21.37 16.36
C LEU A 69 -7.97 21.73 17.40
N ASP A 70 -8.77 20.76 17.82
CA ASP A 70 -9.77 20.94 18.87
C ASP A 70 -9.09 21.35 20.19
N ALA A 71 -8.01 20.66 20.59
CA ALA A 71 -7.26 21.01 21.80
C ALA A 71 -6.69 22.44 21.77
N SER A 72 -6.20 22.88 20.60
CA SER A 72 -5.67 24.25 20.43
C SER A 72 -6.76 25.33 20.50
N SER A 73 -8.00 25.01 20.13
CA SER A 73 -9.11 25.96 20.17
C SER A 73 -9.53 26.36 21.60
N TYR A 74 -9.23 25.52 22.60
CA TYR A 74 -9.46 25.81 24.01
C TYR A 74 -8.26 26.48 24.72
N GLN A 75 -7.20 26.81 23.99
CA GLN A 75 -5.99 27.46 24.53
C GLN A 75 -5.94 28.99 24.25
N PHE A 76 -7.01 29.57 23.72
CA PHE A 76 -7.25 31.02 23.60
C PHE A 76 -8.38 31.45 24.54
#